data_AF-A0A7C5TDE5-F1
#
_entry.id   AF-A0A7C5TDE5-F1
#
_cell.length_a   1.000
_cell.length_b   1.000
_cell.length_c   1.000
_cell.angle_alpha   90.00
_cell.angle_beta   90.00
_cell.angle_gamma   90.00
#
_symmetry.space_group_name_H-M   'P 1'
#
loop_
_entity.id
_entity.type
_entity.pdbx_description
1 polymer ?
#
loop_
_entity_poly.entity_id
_entity_poly.type
_entity_poly.pdbx_seq_one_letter_code
_entity_poly.pdbx_strand_id
1 'polypeptide(L)'
;MSFSLVSPAFKYGERIPKKYTCDDVDVSPPLQWSGTPTGTKSLVLIMEDPDAPMGVFTHWVLYNIPPDRSELPENVPKTPTVEGIGVQGVNDFG
;
A
#
# COMPACT_ATOMS: atom_id res chain seq x y z
N MET A 1 12.06 1.98 -19.03
CA MET A 1 10.96 2.71 -18.35
C MET A 1 11.22 2.64 -16.86
N SER A 2 10.97 3.71 -16.12
CA SER A 2 11.08 3.72 -14.66
C SER A 2 9.80 3.23 -14.02
N PHE A 3 9.90 2.50 -12.91
CA PHE A 3 8.75 2.18 -12.06
C PHE A 3 8.23 3.47 -11.40
N SER A 4 6.91 3.63 -11.31
CA SER A 4 6.26 4.79 -10.69
C SER A 4 5.04 4.35 -9.90
N LEU A 5 4.77 5.01 -8.78
CA LEU A 5 3.63 4.77 -7.89
C LEU A 5 2.93 6.10 -7.60
N VAL A 6 1.60 6.11 -7.71
CA VAL A 6 0.74 7.27 -7.44
C VAL A 6 -0.51 6.83 -6.69
N SER A 7 -1.18 7.78 -6.03
CA SER A 7 -2.54 7.58 -5.53
C SER A 7 -3.50 8.53 -6.24
N PRO A 8 -4.67 8.06 -6.71
CA PRO A 8 -5.74 8.95 -7.14
C PRO A 8 -6.27 9.88 -6.04
N ALA A 9 -6.04 9.55 -4.76
CA ALA A 9 -6.60 10.28 -3.63
C ALA A 9 -5.75 11.46 -3.14
N PHE A 10 -4.44 11.44 -3.39
CA PHE A 10 -3.51 12.50 -2.97
C PHE A 10 -2.24 12.49 -3.81
N LYS A 11 -1.56 13.64 -3.88
CA LYS A 11 -0.27 13.77 -4.57
C LYS A 11 0.89 13.51 -3.62
N TYR A 12 2.06 13.22 -4.19
CA TYR A 12 3.30 13.12 -3.43
C TYR A 12 3.56 14.40 -2.61
N GLY A 13 3.82 14.25 -1.31
CA GLY A 13 4.10 15.35 -0.38
C GLY A 13 2.86 16.11 0.11
N GLU A 14 1.67 15.81 -0.41
CA GLU A 14 0.42 16.41 0.06
C GLU A 14 -0.18 15.62 1.24
N ARG A 15 -1.13 16.25 1.93
CA ARG A 15 -1.85 15.60 3.04
C ARG A 15 -2.69 14.43 2.54
N ILE A 16 -2.60 13.31 3.26
CA ILE A 16 -3.50 12.16 3.09
C ILE A 16 -4.90 12.55 3.59
N PRO A 17 -5.98 12.33 2.81
CA PRO A 17 -7.35 12.58 3.26
C PRO A 17 -7.71 11.78 4.52
N LYS A 18 -8.47 12.40 5.43
CA LYS A 18 -8.87 11.82 6.73
C LYS A 18 -9.48 10.42 6.64
N LYS A 19 -10.20 10.13 5.56
CA LYS A 19 -10.78 8.81 5.29
C LYS A 19 -9.76 7.66 5.38
N TYR A 20 -8.50 7.92 5.06
CA TYR A 20 -7.40 6.95 5.07
C TYR A 20 -6.55 7.01 6.33
N THR A 21 -7.01 7.70 7.37
CA THR A 21 -6.32 7.83 8.65
C THR A 21 -7.21 7.35 9.79
N CYS A 22 -6.62 7.24 10.99
CA CYS A 22 -7.36 6.92 12.21
C CYS A 22 -8.33 8.02 12.67
N ASP A 23 -8.35 9.18 12.02
CA ASP A 23 -9.31 10.26 12.30
C ASP A 23 -10.70 9.97 11.71
N ASP A 24 -10.83 8.93 10.88
CA ASP A 24 -12.07 8.53 10.22
C ASP A 24 -12.11 7.00 9.99
N VAL A 25 -12.53 6.53 8.81
CA VAL A 25 -12.81 5.11 8.51
C VAL A 25 -11.57 4.20 8.53
N ASP A 26 -10.35 4.75 8.42
CA ASP A 26 -9.11 3.98 8.41
C ASP A 26 -9.09 2.86 7.33
N VAL A 27 -9.47 3.22 6.10
CA VAL A 27 -9.40 2.33 4.93
C VAL A 27 -8.09 2.55 4.17
N SER A 28 -7.59 1.53 3.47
CA SER A 28 -6.39 1.69 2.64
C SER A 28 -6.64 2.65 1.47
N PRO A 29 -5.68 3.52 1.11
CA PRO A 29 -5.82 4.40 -0.04
C PRO A 29 -5.76 3.62 -1.36
N PRO A 30 -6.41 4.11 -2.42
CA PRO A 30 -6.20 3.56 -3.76
C PRO A 30 -4.78 3.85 -4.22
N LEU A 31 -4.11 2.86 -4.81
CA LEU A 31 -2.74 2.98 -5.32
C LEU A 31 -2.69 2.50 -6.76
N GLN A 32 -1.91 3.18 -7.60
CA GLN A 32 -1.69 2.81 -9.00
C GLN A 32 -0.21 2.91 -9.32
N TRP A 33 0.31 1.95 -10.07
CA TRP A 33 1.70 1.96 -10.51
C TRP A 33 1.83 1.58 -11.97
N SER A 34 2.93 2.00 -12.56
CA SER A 34 3.29 1.66 -13.93
C SER A 34 4.79 1.45 -14.07
N GLY A 35 5.20 0.80 -15.17
CA GLY A 35 6.62 0.55 -15.44
C GLY A 35 7.18 -0.64 -14.65
N THR A 36 6.35 -1.63 -14.30
CA THR A 36 6.81 -2.91 -13.73
C THR A 36 7.85 -3.55 -14.66
N PRO A 37 9.09 -3.82 -14.21
CA PRO A 37 10.13 -4.38 -15.06
C PRO A 37 9.76 -5.77 -15.62
N THR A 38 10.16 -6.04 -16.88
CA THR A 38 10.02 -7.36 -17.48
C THR A 38 10.74 -8.41 -16.64
N GLY A 39 10.06 -9.52 -16.36
CA GLY A 39 10.60 -10.61 -15.54
C GLY A 39 10.31 -10.50 -14.04
N THR A 40 9.66 -9.41 -13.58
CA THR A 40 9.13 -9.29 -12.21
C THR A 40 8.26 -10.50 -11.88
N LYS A 41 8.51 -11.13 -10.74
CA LYS A 41 7.77 -12.33 -10.28
C LYS A 41 6.63 -11.98 -9.35
N SER A 42 6.80 -10.93 -8.57
CA SER A 42 5.81 -10.40 -7.64
C SER A 42 6.24 -9.00 -7.20
N LEU A 43 5.30 -8.26 -6.63
CA LEU A 43 5.52 -6.96 -6.00
C LEU A 43 5.27 -7.05 -4.49
N VAL A 44 5.84 -6.09 -3.76
CA VAL A 44 5.65 -5.88 -2.32
C VAL A 44 5.33 -4.41 -2.09
N LEU A 45 4.40 -4.15 -1.17
CA LEU A 45 4.10 -2.82 -0.64
C LEU A 45 4.49 -2.80 0.85
N ILE A 46 5.23 -1.76 1.23
CA ILE A 46 5.51 -1.41 2.61
C ILE A 46 5.14 0.06 2.77
N MET A 47 4.30 0.37 3.75
CA MET A 47 3.92 1.74 4.11
C MET A 47 4.42 2.03 5.52
N GLU A 48 5.32 2.99 5.65
CA GLU A 48 6.01 3.32 6.89
C GLU A 48 5.82 4.80 7.24
N ASP A 49 5.70 5.08 8.53
CA ASP A 49 5.78 6.41 9.13
C ASP A 49 7.11 6.52 9.90
N PRO A 50 8.14 7.17 9.31
CA PRO A 50 9.41 7.40 10.00
C PRO A 50 9.33 8.49 11.08
N ASP A 51 8.25 9.27 11.13
CA ASP A 51 8.05 10.38 12.06
C ASP A 51 7.28 9.95 13.32
N ALA A 52 6.91 8.67 13.42
CA ALA A 52 6.19 8.14 14.57
C ALA A 52 7.01 8.26 15.89
N PRO A 53 6.36 8.51 17.05
CA PRO A 53 7.06 8.91 18.28
C PRO A 53 8.10 7.91 18.81
N MET A 54 7.97 6.63 18.46
CA MET A 54 8.81 5.53 18.97
C MET A 54 9.77 4.96 17.91
N GLY A 55 10.02 5.70 16.84
CA GLY A 55 10.79 5.25 15.67
C GLY A 55 9.88 4.94 14.49
N VAL A 56 10.42 4.27 13.47
CA VAL A 56 9.67 3.92 12.26
C VAL A 56 8.50 3.01 12.62
N PHE A 57 7.30 3.37 12.17
CA PHE A 57 6.08 2.59 12.34
C PHE A 57 5.58 2.06 11.00
N THR A 58 5.54 0.74 10.82
CA THR A 58 5.00 0.11 9.62
C THR A 58 3.47 0.02 9.72
N HIS A 59 2.77 0.79 8.89
CA HIS A 59 1.31 0.79 8.81
C HIS A 59 0.74 -0.32 7.93
N TRP A 60 1.45 -0.74 6.89
CA TRP A 60 0.92 -1.72 5.95
C TRP A 60 2.03 -2.53 5.30
N VAL A 61 1.89 -3.86 5.32
CA VAL A 61 2.73 -4.82 4.60
C VAL A 61 1.84 -5.68 3.73
N LEU A 62 2.14 -5.75 2.43
CA LEU A 62 1.44 -6.61 1.49
C LEU A 62 2.46 -7.20 0.51
N TYR A 63 2.52 -8.52 0.40
CA TYR A 63 3.49 -9.22 -0.44
C TYR A 63 2.81 -10.27 -1.32
N ASN A 64 3.59 -10.87 -2.24
CA ASN A 64 3.08 -11.76 -3.29
C ASN A 64 2.00 -11.10 -4.15
N ILE A 65 2.12 -9.79 -4.40
CA ILE A 65 1.26 -9.08 -5.34
C ILE A 65 1.58 -9.57 -6.76
N PRO A 66 0.58 -9.98 -7.56
CA PRO A 66 0.82 -10.45 -8.93
C PRO A 66 1.57 -9.41 -9.76
N PRO A 67 2.57 -9.82 -10.58
CA PRO A 67 3.42 -8.88 -11.31
C PRO A 67 2.70 -8.15 -12.45
N ASP A 68 1.57 -8.69 -12.91
CA ASP A 68 0.68 -8.12 -13.93
C ASP A 68 -0.33 -7.11 -13.37
N ARG A 69 -0.46 -7.04 -12.04
CA ARG A 69 -1.28 -6.03 -11.39
C ARG A 69 -0.62 -4.66 -11.47
N SER A 70 -1.43 -3.63 -11.69
CA SER A 70 -1.03 -2.23 -11.78
C SER A 70 -1.72 -1.32 -10.77
N GLU A 71 -2.56 -1.86 -9.90
CA GLU A 71 -3.29 -1.07 -8.90
C GLU A 71 -3.72 -1.88 -7.67
N LEU A 72 -3.97 -1.16 -6.58
CA LEU A 72 -4.75 -1.61 -5.44
C LEU A 72 -6.00 -0.73 -5.32
N PRO A 73 -7.19 -1.33 -5.19
CA PRO A 73 -8.38 -0.55 -4.92
C PRO A 73 -8.29 0.09 -3.54
N GLU A 74 -9.09 1.13 -3.33
CA GLU A 74 -9.38 1.60 -1.98
C GLU A 74 -9.96 0.46 -1.13
N ASN A 75 -9.67 0.49 0.18
CA ASN A 75 -10.27 -0.43 1.15
C ASN A 75 -9.99 -1.91 0.84
N VAL A 76 -8.73 -2.24 0.59
CA VAL A 76 -8.26 -3.63 0.49
C VAL A 76 -8.65 -4.36 1.78
N PRO A 77 -9.31 -5.54 1.69
CA PRO A 77 -9.73 -6.30 2.86
C PRO A 77 -8.58 -6.56 3.86
N LYS A 78 -8.86 -6.36 5.15
CA LYS A 78 -7.97 -6.66 6.28
C LYS A 78 -7.98 -8.17 6.61
N THR A 79 -7.91 -9.04 5.61
CA THR A 79 -7.84 -10.50 5.75
C THR A 79 -6.46 -11.02 5.35
N PRO A 80 -5.93 -12.11 5.95
CA PRO A 80 -4.55 -12.55 5.72
C PRO A 80 -4.18 -12.76 4.26
N THR A 81 -5.11 -13.25 3.45
CA THR A 81 -4.95 -13.36 2.00
C THR A 81 -6.14 -12.69 1.34
N VAL A 82 -5.86 -11.94 0.28
CA VAL A 82 -6.89 -11.31 -0.55
C VAL A 82 -6.68 -11.79 -1.98
N GLU A 83 -7.68 -12.49 -2.51
CA GLU A 83 -7.61 -13.14 -3.81
C GLU A 83 -7.28 -12.13 -4.92
N GLY A 84 -6.33 -12.50 -5.78
CA GLY A 84 -5.84 -11.63 -6.86
C GLY A 84 -5.04 -10.40 -6.40
N ILE A 85 -4.90 -10.16 -5.09
CA ILE A 85 -4.16 -9.04 -4.53
C ILE A 85 -2.83 -9.48 -3.94
N GLY A 86 -2.82 -10.46 -3.05
CA GLY A 86 -1.63 -10.88 -2.32
C GLY A 86 -1.92 -11.30 -0.88
N VAL A 87 -0.87 -11.30 -0.06
CA VAL A 87 -0.89 -11.73 1.34
C VAL A 87 -0.54 -10.53 2.23
N GLN A 88 -1.41 -10.24 3.20
CA GLN A 88 -1.17 -9.21 4.21
C GLN A 88 -0.07 -9.71 5.17
N GLY A 89 0.96 -8.90 5.38
CA GLY A 89 1.99 -9.14 6.39
C GLY A 89 1.58 -8.60 7.76
N VAL A 90 2.27 -9.07 8.80
CA VAL A 90 2.19 -8.50 10.15
C VAL A 90 2.87 -7.13 10.11
N ASN A 91 2.18 -6.11 10.61
CA ASN A 91 2.67 -4.74 10.75
C ASN A 91 2.77 -4.39 12.24
N ASP A 92 3.06 -3.13 12.59
CA ASP A 92 3.27 -2.76 14.00
C ASP A 92 1.98 -2.69 14.84
N PHE A 93 0.80 -2.91 14.23
CA PHE A 93 -0.45 -3.07 14.99
C PHE A 93 -0.64 -4.48 15.57
N GLY A 94 0.10 -5.48 15.09
CA GLY A 94 -0.01 -6.90 15.51
C GLY A 94 -0.97 -7.71 14.65
#